data_AF-A0A519U712-F1
#
_entry.id   AF-A0A519U712-F1
#
_cell.length_a   1.000
_cell.length_b   1.000
_cell.length_c   1.000
_cell.angle_alpha   90.00
_cell.angle_beta   90.00
_cell.angle_gamma   90.00
#
_symmetry.space_group_name_H-M   'P 1'
#
loop_
_entity.id
_entity.type
_entity.pdbx_description
1 polymer ?
#
loop_
_entity_poly.entity_id
_entity_poly.type
_entity_poly.pdbx_seq_one_letter_code
_entity_poly.pdbx_strand_id
1 'polypeptide(L)'
;MMRKLFVFVGLALLMSCSNKKQQEVESAIFLEKELSQFIAANPDWTKDEATEKETTEKFKHKLINLSNEVDFLKDMPLQLKELKDTSINEIRTKIATFKAYGDTSRSEKSLLNYVQLQITGIVNDAQVNQLQVDKKYTIEGTLHKQGKRGDVMFIHVADFRGYNLGRYTFVVNNFKPL
;
A
#
# COMPACT_ATOMS: atom_id res chain seq x y z
N MET A 1 54.63 -25.56 -47.66
CA MET A 1 54.09 -24.38 -48.38
C MET A 1 52.97 -23.81 -47.53
N MET A 2 53.03 -22.51 -47.24
CA MET A 2 52.19 -21.75 -46.31
C MET A 2 50.71 -21.59 -46.74
N ARG A 3 49.90 -21.10 -45.76
CA ARG A 3 48.81 -20.09 -45.88
C ARG A 3 47.44 -20.62 -46.34
N LYS A 4 46.26 -20.33 -45.77
CA LYS A 4 45.65 -19.36 -44.80
C LYS A 4 44.41 -20.06 -44.17
N LEU A 5 44.08 -19.97 -42.88
CA LEU A 5 43.55 -18.87 -42.04
C LEU A 5 42.09 -18.44 -42.34
N PHE A 6 41.32 -18.34 -41.24
CA PHE A 6 39.98 -17.75 -41.00
C PHE A 6 38.78 -18.74 -41.01
N VAL A 7 38.29 -19.19 -39.85
CA VAL A 7 37.38 -18.51 -38.88
C VAL A 7 36.01 -18.22 -39.49
N PHE A 8 34.98 -18.94 -39.04
CA PHE A 8 33.75 -18.32 -38.57
C PHE A 8 33.15 -19.17 -37.44
N VAL A 9 33.40 -18.67 -36.23
CA VAL A 9 32.61 -18.94 -35.03
C VAL A 9 31.22 -18.37 -35.29
N GLY A 10 30.19 -19.21 -35.20
CA GLY A 10 28.78 -18.84 -35.32
C GLY A 10 28.01 -19.36 -34.12
N LEU A 11 28.37 -18.85 -32.94
CA LEU A 11 27.63 -19.02 -31.69
C LEU A 11 26.36 -18.18 -31.78
N ALA A 12 25.23 -18.80 -32.10
CA ALA A 12 23.91 -18.24 -31.84
C ALA A 12 23.16 -19.21 -30.92
N LEU A 13 23.67 -19.36 -29.70
CA LEU A 13 22.80 -19.67 -28.57
C LEU A 13 21.78 -18.54 -28.55
N LEU A 14 20.57 -18.85 -29.03
CA LEU A 14 19.38 -18.08 -28.71
C LEU A 14 19.28 -18.09 -27.19
N MET A 15 19.95 -17.12 -26.56
CA MET A 15 19.62 -16.70 -25.22
C MET A 15 18.17 -16.25 -25.33
N SER A 16 17.30 -17.19 -24.98
CA SER A 16 16.06 -16.92 -24.31
C SER A 16 16.27 -15.72 -23.39
N CYS A 17 15.89 -14.53 -23.86
CA CYS A 17 15.41 -13.48 -22.98
C CYS A 17 14.13 -14.03 -22.35
N SER A 18 14.31 -15.00 -21.45
CA SER A 18 13.42 -15.19 -20.35
C SER A 18 13.47 -13.86 -19.61
N ASN A 19 12.56 -12.95 -19.98
CA ASN A 19 12.05 -11.96 -19.06
C ASN A 19 11.66 -12.79 -17.84
N LYS A 20 12.56 -12.89 -16.87
CA LYS A 20 12.24 -13.40 -15.55
C LYS A 20 11.19 -12.42 -15.07
N LYS A 21 9.92 -12.76 -15.31
CA LYS A 21 8.78 -12.15 -14.63
C LYS A 21 9.19 -12.19 -13.17
N GLN A 22 9.50 -11.01 -12.67
CA GLN A 22 9.90 -10.80 -11.30
C GLN A 22 8.83 -11.50 -10.48
N GLN A 23 9.21 -12.56 -9.78
CA GLN A 23 8.27 -13.44 -9.10
C GLN A 23 7.51 -12.56 -8.12
N GLU A 24 6.24 -12.27 -8.45
CA GLU A 24 5.36 -11.50 -7.59
C GLU A 24 5.33 -12.23 -6.26
N VAL A 25 5.83 -11.58 -5.22
CA VAL A 25 5.51 -12.02 -3.87
C VAL A 25 4.03 -11.74 -3.74
N GLU A 26 3.21 -12.78 -3.87
CA GLU A 26 1.77 -12.66 -3.71
C GLU A 26 1.51 -12.31 -2.24
N SER A 27 1.34 -11.02 -1.95
CA SER A 27 1.00 -10.56 -0.61
C SER A 27 -0.41 -11.03 -0.26
N ALA A 28 -0.57 -11.55 0.95
CA ALA A 28 -1.88 -11.87 1.51
C ALA A 28 -2.65 -10.59 1.89
N ILE A 29 -1.98 -9.44 2.01
CA ILE A 29 -2.58 -8.18 2.42
C ILE A 29 -3.18 -7.51 1.19
N PHE A 30 -4.49 -7.30 1.22
CA PHE A 30 -5.28 -6.83 0.07
C PHE A 30 -4.71 -5.58 -0.59
N LEU A 31 -4.41 -4.53 0.20
CA LEU A 31 -3.88 -3.27 -0.34
C LEU A 31 -2.48 -3.39 -0.92
N GLU A 32 -1.62 -4.22 -0.31
CA GLU A 32 -0.28 -4.46 -0.85
C GLU A 32 -0.36 -5.20 -2.18
N LYS A 33 -1.25 -6.20 -2.28
CA LYS A 33 -1.52 -6.92 -3.53
C LYS A 33 -2.04 -5.99 -4.63
N GLU A 34 -3.05 -5.18 -4.33
CA GLU A 34 -3.64 -4.23 -5.29
C GLU A 34 -2.64 -3.18 -5.77
N LEU A 35 -1.79 -2.68 -4.86
CA LEU A 35 -0.72 -1.74 -5.19
C LEU A 35 0.36 -2.43 -6.05
N SER A 36 0.80 -3.62 -5.68
CA SER A 36 1.78 -4.40 -6.46
C SER A 36 1.30 -4.65 -7.88
N GLN A 37 0.05 -5.10 -8.03
CA GLN A 37 -0.56 -5.33 -9.35
C GLN A 37 -0.68 -4.04 -10.15
N PHE A 38 -1.02 -2.93 -9.50
CA PHE A 38 -1.08 -1.64 -10.19
C PHE A 38 0.30 -1.19 -10.68
N ILE A 39 1.35 -1.36 -9.87
CA ILE A 39 2.74 -1.06 -10.28
C ILE A 39 3.17 -1.95 -11.44
N ALA A 40 2.91 -3.27 -11.36
CA ALA A 40 3.26 -4.22 -12.41
C ALA A 40 2.55 -3.91 -13.74
N ALA A 41 1.31 -3.44 -13.69
CA ALA A 41 0.54 -3.03 -14.87
C ALA A 41 0.97 -1.67 -15.44
N ASN A 42 1.71 -0.86 -14.68
CA ASN A 42 2.16 0.48 -15.08
C ASN A 42 3.68 0.63 -14.85
N PRO A 43 4.53 -0.12 -15.57
CA PRO A 43 5.98 -0.13 -15.34
C PRO A 43 6.63 1.25 -15.56
N ASP A 44 6.02 2.08 -16.41
CA ASP A 44 6.48 3.44 -16.72
C ASP A 44 5.91 4.51 -15.76
N TRP A 45 5.23 4.14 -14.66
CA TRP A 45 4.57 5.11 -13.76
C TRP A 45 5.49 6.28 -13.38
N THR A 46 6.77 6.03 -13.12
CA THR A 46 7.73 7.06 -12.66
C THR A 46 8.71 7.53 -13.74
N LYS A 47 8.38 7.30 -15.02
CA LYS A 47 9.30 7.58 -16.13
C LYS A 47 9.51 9.07 -16.38
N ASP A 48 8.43 9.84 -16.29
CA ASP A 48 8.40 11.29 -16.47
C ASP A 48 7.19 11.89 -15.73
N GLU A 49 7.22 13.22 -15.51
CA GLU A 49 6.20 13.93 -14.72
C GLU A 49 4.78 13.79 -15.31
N ALA A 50 4.65 13.83 -16.64
CA ALA A 50 3.34 13.76 -17.29
C ALA A 50 2.73 12.36 -17.13
N THR A 51 3.52 11.32 -17.40
CA THR A 51 3.15 9.91 -17.20
C THR A 51 2.82 9.64 -15.74
N GLU A 52 3.62 10.17 -14.81
CA GLU A 52 3.39 10.00 -13.39
C GLU A 52 2.09 10.62 -12.94
N LYS A 53 1.82 11.87 -13.35
CA LYS A 53 0.58 12.55 -13.01
C LYS A 53 -0.63 11.80 -13.52
N GLU A 54 -0.63 11.39 -14.78
CA GLU A 54 -1.75 10.64 -15.38
C GLU A 54 -1.97 9.29 -14.68
N THR A 55 -0.89 8.54 -14.46
CA THR A 55 -0.94 7.22 -13.83
C THR A 55 -1.36 7.31 -12.36
N THR A 56 -0.89 8.34 -11.66
CA THR A 56 -1.31 8.61 -10.28
C THR A 56 -2.79 8.98 -10.22
N GLU A 57 -3.33 9.75 -11.17
CA GLU A 57 -4.77 9.98 -11.24
C GLU A 57 -5.55 8.68 -11.44
N LYS A 58 -5.12 7.78 -12.33
CA LYS A 58 -5.74 6.44 -12.48
C LYS A 58 -5.70 5.67 -11.15
N PHE A 59 -4.58 5.70 -10.44
CA PHE A 59 -4.45 5.05 -9.14
C PHE A 59 -5.38 5.66 -8.08
N LYS A 60 -5.48 6.99 -8.01
CA LYS A 60 -6.40 7.70 -7.13
C LYS A 60 -7.84 7.21 -7.32
N HIS A 61 -8.29 7.10 -8.55
CA HIS A 61 -9.62 6.57 -8.87
C HIS A 61 -9.79 5.12 -8.43
N LYS A 62 -8.83 4.25 -8.76
CA LYS A 62 -8.86 2.85 -8.36
C LYS A 62 -8.96 2.72 -6.84
N LEU A 63 -8.12 3.42 -6.08
CA LEU A 63 -8.05 3.30 -4.63
C LEU A 63 -9.31 3.80 -3.93
N ILE A 64 -9.91 4.88 -4.42
CA ILE A 64 -11.20 5.35 -3.93
C ILE A 64 -12.29 4.30 -4.15
N ASN A 65 -12.31 3.63 -5.31
CA ASN A 65 -13.26 2.55 -5.54
C ASN A 65 -13.01 1.36 -4.59
N LEU A 66 -11.75 0.94 -4.46
CA LEU A 66 -11.32 -0.14 -3.56
C LEU A 66 -11.71 0.11 -2.10
N SER A 67 -11.78 1.37 -1.66
CA SER A 67 -12.16 1.69 -0.27
C SER A 67 -13.57 1.25 0.12
N ASN A 68 -14.43 0.91 -0.84
CA ASN A 68 -15.76 0.35 -0.59
C ASN A 68 -15.76 -1.18 -0.50
N GLU A 69 -14.66 -1.85 -0.85
CA GLU A 69 -14.54 -3.29 -0.76
C GLU A 69 -14.45 -3.73 0.71
N VAL A 70 -15.12 -4.84 1.03
CA VAL A 70 -15.11 -5.42 2.39
C VAL A 70 -13.68 -5.77 2.82
N ASP A 71 -12.85 -6.19 1.86
CA ASP A 71 -11.47 -6.61 2.10
C ASP A 71 -10.48 -5.42 2.17
N PHE A 72 -10.93 -4.16 2.07
CA PHE A 72 -10.03 -3.00 1.98
C PHE A 72 -9.01 -2.92 3.12
N LEU A 73 -9.40 -3.26 4.35
CA LEU A 73 -8.49 -3.27 5.52
C LEU A 73 -8.02 -4.67 5.93
N LYS A 74 -8.38 -5.70 5.15
CA LYS A 74 -8.12 -7.09 5.49
C LYS A 74 -6.64 -7.35 5.68
N ASP A 75 -6.32 -7.86 6.86
CA ASP A 75 -4.96 -8.18 7.32
C ASP A 75 -3.97 -7.00 7.28
N MET A 76 -4.44 -5.77 7.04
CA MET A 76 -3.58 -4.59 6.95
C MET A 76 -2.98 -4.27 8.33
N PRO A 77 -1.64 -4.33 8.50
CA PRO A 77 -1.01 -4.03 9.76
C PRO A 77 -0.99 -2.53 9.99
N LEU A 78 -1.62 -2.09 11.07
CA LEU A 78 -1.70 -0.68 11.46
C LEU A 78 -1.20 -0.50 12.89
N GLN A 79 -0.62 0.66 13.18
CA GLN A 79 -0.23 1.06 14.52
C GLN A 79 -1.22 2.10 15.04
N LEU A 80 -1.74 1.88 16.25
CA LEU A 80 -2.55 2.89 16.92
C LEU A 80 -1.65 4.05 17.33
N LYS A 81 -2.04 5.28 16.99
CA LYS A 81 -1.26 6.50 17.28
C LYS A 81 -1.93 7.45 18.25
N GLU A 82 -3.25 7.40 18.34
CA GLU A 82 -4.00 8.34 19.16
C GLU A 82 -5.35 7.73 19.53
N LEU A 83 -5.79 7.98 20.76
CA LEU A 83 -7.17 7.82 21.21
C LEU A 83 -7.65 9.18 21.68
N LYS A 84 -8.82 9.62 21.20
CA LYS A 84 -9.40 10.89 21.62
C LYS A 84 -10.91 10.84 21.68
N ASP A 85 -11.44 11.64 22.60
CA ASP A 85 -12.85 11.99 22.61
C ASP A 85 -13.10 13.11 21.58
N THR A 86 -14.19 13.00 20.84
CA THR A 86 -14.64 14.04 19.92
C THR A 86 -16.17 14.05 19.84
N SER A 87 -16.71 14.88 18.96
CA SER A 87 -18.12 14.84 18.58
C SER A 87 -18.22 14.79 17.06
N ILE A 88 -18.99 13.82 16.54
CA ILE A 88 -19.36 13.76 15.13
C ILE A 88 -20.86 14.08 15.07
N ASN A 89 -21.23 15.17 14.39
CA ASN A 89 -22.61 15.65 14.33
C ASN A 89 -23.25 15.79 15.73
N GLU A 90 -22.52 16.43 16.66
CA GLU A 90 -22.93 16.65 18.06
C GLU A 90 -23.05 15.37 18.93
N ILE A 91 -22.81 14.20 18.36
CA ILE A 91 -22.79 12.93 19.10
C ILE A 91 -21.38 12.68 19.61
N ARG A 92 -21.23 12.60 20.94
CA ARG A 92 -19.96 12.23 21.59
C ARG A 92 -19.49 10.88 21.06
N THR A 93 -18.29 10.86 20.51
CA THR A 93 -17.70 9.71 19.82
C THR A 93 -16.26 9.55 20.27
N LYS A 94 -15.80 8.30 20.40
CA LYS A 94 -14.38 8.01 20.60
C LYS A 94 -13.73 7.66 19.27
N ILE A 95 -12.60 8.30 18.99
CA ILE A 95 -11.82 8.08 17.79
C ILE A 95 -10.46 7.47 18.15
N ALA A 96 -10.10 6.43 17.42
CA ALA A 96 -8.79 5.81 17.38
C ALA A 96 -8.11 6.12 16.04
N THR A 97 -6.95 6.78 16.06
CA THR A 97 -6.18 7.06 14.82
C THR A 97 -5.18 5.93 14.60
N PHE A 98 -5.39 5.11 13.58
CA PHE A 98 -4.47 4.06 13.16
C PHE A 98 -3.66 4.51 11.94
N LYS A 99 -2.37 4.15 11.88
CA LYS A 99 -1.49 4.46 10.74
C LYS A 99 -0.72 3.24 10.26
N ALA A 100 -0.51 3.13 8.96
CA ALA A 100 0.50 2.21 8.42
C ALA A 100 1.89 2.57 8.96
N TYR A 101 2.75 1.57 9.06
CA TYR A 101 4.11 1.70 9.59
C TYR A 101 5.07 0.81 8.82
N GLY A 102 6.30 1.31 8.64
CA GLY A 102 7.42 0.50 8.18
C GLY A 102 7.95 -0.39 9.30
N ASP A 103 8.37 -1.60 8.94
CA ASP A 103 8.90 -2.59 9.87
C ASP A 103 10.19 -3.18 9.31
N THR A 104 11.32 -2.91 9.97
CA THR A 104 12.64 -3.35 9.51
C THR A 104 12.82 -4.86 9.56
N SER A 105 11.91 -5.60 10.21
CA SER A 105 11.90 -7.07 10.17
C SER A 105 11.23 -7.63 8.90
N ARG A 106 10.47 -6.82 8.16
CA ARG A 106 9.88 -7.24 6.88
C ARG A 106 10.93 -7.26 5.79
N SER A 107 10.69 -8.09 4.77
CA SER A 107 11.45 -8.05 3.52
C SER A 107 11.48 -6.63 2.95
N GLU A 108 12.64 -6.17 2.49
CA GLU A 108 12.79 -4.89 1.78
C GLU A 108 11.91 -4.80 0.53
N LYS A 109 11.49 -5.95 -0.03
CA LYS A 109 10.58 -6.02 -1.16
C LYS A 109 9.11 -5.76 -0.81
N SER A 110 8.76 -5.72 0.49
CA SER A 110 7.39 -5.45 0.92
C SER A 110 7.05 -3.97 0.74
N LEU A 111 6.00 -3.69 -0.03
CA LEU A 111 5.53 -2.32 -0.27
C LEU A 111 4.96 -1.70 1.01
N LEU A 112 4.59 -2.49 2.02
CA LEU A 112 4.11 -1.99 3.31
C LEU A 112 5.13 -1.11 4.02
N ASN A 113 6.43 -1.29 3.75
CA ASN A 113 7.48 -0.41 4.27
C ASN A 113 7.47 0.99 3.65
N TYR A 114 6.76 1.14 2.53
CA TYR A 114 6.71 2.34 1.69
C TYR A 114 5.31 2.95 1.63
N VAL A 115 4.34 2.34 2.30
CA VAL A 115 2.93 2.77 2.30
C VAL A 115 2.62 3.66 3.50
N GLN A 116 1.96 4.78 3.22
CA GLN A 116 1.29 5.61 4.21
C GLN A 116 -0.22 5.44 4.06
N LEU A 117 -0.90 5.12 5.15
CA LEU A 117 -2.36 5.02 5.22
C LEU A 117 -2.76 5.48 6.61
N GLN A 118 -3.82 6.27 6.72
CA GLN A 118 -4.40 6.63 8.02
C GLN A 118 -5.87 6.24 8.08
N ILE A 119 -6.23 5.52 9.14
CA ILE A 119 -7.62 5.18 9.44
C ILE A 119 -8.04 5.91 10.71
N THR A 120 -9.08 6.71 10.57
CA THR A 120 -9.83 7.27 11.70
C THR A 120 -10.89 6.23 12.08
N GLY A 121 -10.63 5.45 13.13
CA GLY A 121 -11.56 4.45 13.64
C GLY A 121 -12.53 5.04 14.64
N ILE A 122 -13.83 4.98 14.35
CA ILE A 122 -14.90 5.22 15.32
C ILE A 122 -15.00 3.95 16.16
N VAL A 123 -14.79 4.08 17.47
CA VAL A 123 -14.72 2.97 18.42
C VAL A 123 -15.67 3.22 19.59
N ASN A 124 -16.15 2.16 20.23
CA ASN A 124 -16.94 2.24 21.46
C ASN A 124 -16.05 2.20 22.72
N ASP A 125 -16.64 2.50 23.88
CA ASP A 125 -15.92 2.57 25.15
C ASP A 125 -15.24 1.24 25.54
N ALA A 126 -15.90 0.11 25.25
CA ALA A 126 -15.35 -1.21 25.55
C ALA A 126 -14.11 -1.53 24.70
N GLN A 127 -14.09 -1.08 23.45
CA GLN A 127 -12.92 -1.20 22.56
C GLN A 127 -11.79 -0.28 23.02
N VAL A 128 -12.09 0.96 23.43
CA VAL A 128 -11.07 1.91 23.91
C VAL A 128 -10.28 1.36 25.10
N ASN A 129 -10.92 0.65 26.02
CA ASN A 129 -10.25 0.06 27.18
C ASN A 129 -9.25 -1.07 26.82
N GLN A 130 -9.35 -1.62 25.61
CA GLN A 130 -8.49 -2.70 25.09
C GLN A 130 -7.42 -2.18 24.12
N LEU A 131 -7.59 -0.96 23.60
CA LEU A 131 -6.67 -0.32 22.69
C LEU A 131 -5.54 0.38 23.45
N GLN A 132 -4.31 0.12 23.05
CA GLN A 132 -3.11 0.72 23.64
C GLN A 132 -2.35 1.51 22.58
N VAL A 133 -2.09 2.78 22.86
CA VAL A 133 -1.33 3.66 21.96
C VAL A 133 0.04 3.05 21.67
N ASP A 134 0.48 3.21 20.43
CA ASP A 134 1.69 2.64 19.83
C ASP A 134 1.74 1.12 19.68
N LYS A 135 0.69 0.38 20.07
CA LYS A 135 0.56 -1.04 19.70
C LYS A 135 0.07 -1.22 18.27
N LYS A 136 0.37 -2.40 17.72
CA LYS A 136 0.08 -2.81 16.34
C LYS A 136 -1.13 -3.72 16.32
N TYR A 137 -1.99 -3.55 15.32
CA TYR A 137 -3.26 -4.24 15.18
C TYR A 137 -3.58 -4.50 13.70
N THR A 138 -4.38 -5.52 13.44
CA THR A 138 -5.28 -5.52 12.28
C THR A 138 -6.66 -5.06 12.75
N ILE A 139 -7.42 -4.42 11.86
CA ILE A 139 -8.76 -3.91 12.18
C ILE A 139 -9.76 -4.38 11.13
N GLU A 140 -10.97 -4.66 11.57
CA GLU A 140 -12.13 -4.92 10.73
C GLU A 140 -13.15 -3.82 10.98
N GLY A 141 -13.76 -3.31 9.93
CA GLY A 141 -14.68 -2.21 10.07
C GLY A 141 -15.46 -1.93 8.81
N THR A 142 -16.49 -1.10 8.96
CA THR A 142 -17.32 -0.63 7.85
C THR A 142 -16.92 0.79 7.50
N LEU A 143 -16.77 1.08 6.21
CA LEU A 143 -16.46 2.45 5.75
C LEU A 143 -17.55 3.42 6.22
N HIS A 144 -17.16 4.40 7.02
CA HIS A 144 -18.05 5.47 7.46
C HIS A 144 -17.94 6.69 6.54
N LYS A 145 -16.71 7.04 6.17
CA LYS A 145 -16.43 8.15 5.26
C LYS A 145 -15.28 7.80 4.36
N GLN A 146 -15.56 7.87 3.05
CA GLN A 146 -14.56 7.69 2.01
C GLN A 146 -13.46 8.75 2.09
N GLY A 147 -12.25 8.37 1.72
CA GLY A 147 -11.12 9.28 1.61
C GLY A 147 -11.24 10.26 0.44
N LYS A 148 -10.34 11.24 0.40
CA LYS A 148 -10.26 12.21 -0.71
C LYS A 148 -9.21 11.75 -1.72
N ARG A 149 -9.52 11.84 -3.02
CA ARG A 149 -8.55 11.58 -4.10
C ARG A 149 -7.26 12.41 -3.95
N GLY A 150 -7.38 13.65 -3.50
CA GLY A 150 -6.22 14.54 -3.28
C GLY A 150 -5.28 14.10 -2.16
N ASP A 151 -5.71 13.22 -1.25
CA ASP A 151 -4.85 12.67 -0.20
C ASP A 151 -3.99 11.51 -0.71
N VAL A 152 -4.35 10.90 -1.85
CA VAL A 152 -3.63 9.78 -2.46
C VAL A 152 -2.53 10.35 -3.35
N MET A 153 -1.29 9.94 -3.16
CA MET A 153 -0.16 10.49 -3.90
C MET A 153 0.98 9.49 -3.98
N PHE A 154 1.70 9.56 -5.10
CA PHE A 154 3.05 9.04 -5.19
C PHE A 154 3.99 10.03 -4.49
N ILE A 155 4.88 9.52 -3.64
CA ILE A 155 5.84 10.33 -2.88
C ILE A 155 7.24 10.05 -3.43
N HIS A 156 7.92 11.11 -3.86
CA HIS A 156 9.36 11.12 -4.11
C HIS A 156 10.10 11.71 -2.93
N VAL A 157 10.99 10.95 -2.30
CA VAL A 157 11.99 11.49 -1.37
C VAL A 157 13.36 10.94 -1.74
N ALA A 158 14.16 11.72 -2.46
CA ALA A 158 15.42 11.23 -3.03
C ALA A 158 15.19 9.95 -3.86
N ASP A 159 15.88 8.85 -3.54
CA ASP A 159 15.72 7.55 -4.22
C ASP A 159 14.53 6.72 -3.66
N PHE A 160 13.85 7.22 -2.62
CA PHE A 160 12.72 6.54 -1.99
C PHE A 160 11.41 6.79 -2.76
N ARG A 161 10.73 5.69 -3.08
CA ARG A 161 9.39 5.68 -3.64
C ARG A 161 8.39 5.34 -2.54
N GLY A 162 7.54 6.28 -2.18
CA GLY A 162 6.48 6.10 -1.19
C GLY A 162 5.10 6.18 -1.81
N TYR A 163 4.11 5.58 -1.16
CA TYR A 163 2.72 5.57 -1.61
C TYR A 163 1.82 6.04 -0.47
N ASN A 164 1.31 7.26 -0.57
CA ASN A 164 0.23 7.68 0.31
C ASN A 164 -1.09 7.17 -0.26
N LEU A 165 -1.70 6.22 0.47
CA LEU A 165 -2.98 5.62 0.14
C LEU A 165 -4.15 6.43 0.68
N GLY A 166 -3.88 7.53 1.38
CA GLY A 166 -4.87 8.49 1.83
C GLY A 166 -5.35 8.26 3.26
N ARG A 167 -6.50 8.88 3.56
CA ARG A 167 -7.09 8.92 4.90
C ARG A 167 -8.57 8.58 4.84
N TYR A 168 -9.01 7.65 5.67
CA TYR A 168 -10.38 7.14 5.66
C TYR A 168 -10.97 7.10 7.06
N THR A 169 -12.30 7.12 7.17
CA THR A 169 -12.98 6.91 8.45
C THR A 169 -13.77 5.62 8.39
N PHE A 170 -13.58 4.77 9.40
CA PHE A 170 -14.25 3.48 9.52
C PHE A 170 -14.95 3.39 10.88
N VAL A 171 -16.11 2.75 10.95
CA VAL A 171 -16.62 2.21 12.21
C VAL A 171 -15.89 0.89 12.46
N VAL A 172 -15.12 0.82 13.55
CA VAL A 172 -14.33 -0.37 13.87
C VAL A 172 -15.24 -1.39 14.55
N ASN A 173 -15.43 -2.52 13.90
CA ASN A 173 -16.26 -3.61 14.42
C ASN A 173 -15.42 -4.55 15.30
N ASN A 174 -14.17 -4.80 14.89
CA ASN A 174 -13.27 -5.72 15.57
C ASN A 174 -11.80 -5.29 15.34
N PHE A 175 -10.90 -5.75 16.20
CA PHE A 175 -9.46 -5.60 16.02
C PHE A 175 -8.71 -6.75 16.67
N LYS A 176 -7.53 -7.07 16.14
CA LYS A 176 -6.65 -8.12 16.67
C LYS A 176 -5.24 -7.55 16.86
N PRO A 177 -4.61 -7.73 18.04
CA PRO A 177 -3.22 -7.33 18.23
C PRO A 177 -2.27 -8.17 17.37
N LEU A 178 -1.19 -7.55 16.91
CA LEU A 178 -0.10 -8.15 16.14
C LEU A 178 1.11 -8.48 17.01
#